data_AF-A0A4R6X5S8-F1
#
_entry.id   AF-A0A4R6X5S8-F1
#
_cell.length_a   1.000
_cell.length_b   1.000
_cell.length_c   1.000
_cell.angle_alpha   90.00
_cell.angle_beta   90.00
_cell.angle_gamma   90.00
#
_symmetry.space_group_name_H-M   'P 1'
#
loop_
_entity.id
_entity.type
_entity.pdbx_description
1 polymer ?
#
loop_
_entity_poly.entity_id
_entity_poly.type
_entity_poly.pdbx_seq_one_letter_code
_entity_poly.pdbx_strand_id
1 'polypeptide(L)'
;MAKASSDRNTIDLFGKVRGRPRTHPLPRKDQLKANKRAQREKEKSLGMKRVELVVDEDTVKKLDMLCDMSGIKRADWLTMQVALAFNKSKMTTKDT
;
A
#
# COMPACT_ATOMS: atom_id res chain seq x y z
N MET A 1 20.22 12.15 42.26
CA MET A 1 20.53 10.88 41.57
C MET A 1 21.14 11.20 40.22
N ALA A 2 22.45 10.96 40.05
CA ALA A 2 23.13 11.21 38.78
C ALA A 2 22.81 10.09 37.79
N LYS A 3 22.24 10.44 36.63
CA LYS A 3 22.05 9.50 35.52
C LYS A 3 23.42 9.20 34.93
N ALA A 4 23.86 7.94 35.00
CA ALA A 4 25.11 7.50 34.40
C ALA A 4 25.06 7.77 32.88
N SER A 5 25.95 8.64 32.41
CA SER A 5 26.18 8.88 30.99
C SER A 5 26.95 7.70 30.44
N SER A 6 26.26 6.67 29.96
CA SER A 6 26.90 5.56 29.24
C SER A 6 27.52 6.12 27.97
N ASP A 7 28.84 6.01 27.86
CA ASP A 7 29.56 6.23 26.61
C ASP A 7 28.93 5.37 25.51
N ARG A 8 28.58 5.99 24.37
CA ARG A 8 27.94 5.34 23.23
C ARG A 8 28.95 4.94 22.15
N ASN A 9 30.19 5.40 22.26
CA ASN A 9 31.23 5.14 21.25
C ASN A 9 32.09 3.93 21.58
N THR A 10 32.33 3.66 22.87
CA THR A 10 33.13 2.50 23.30
C THR A 10 32.23 1.29 23.53
N ILE A 11 32.45 0.22 22.76
CA ILE A 11 31.71 -1.04 22.92
C ILE A 11 32.19 -1.70 24.22
N ASP A 12 31.31 -1.83 25.20
CA ASP A 12 31.56 -2.60 26.41
C ASP A 12 31.63 -4.10 26.07
N LEU A 13 32.85 -4.65 26.09
CA LEU A 13 33.16 -6.05 25.78
C LEU A 13 32.82 -7.02 26.92
N PHE A 14 32.50 -6.50 28.13
CA PHE A 14 32.29 -7.31 29.34
C PHE A 14 30.88 -7.17 29.94
N GLY A 15 30.12 -6.15 29.55
CA GLY A 15 28.72 -5.99 29.90
C GLY A 15 27.80 -6.93 29.13
N LYS A 16 26.70 -7.38 29.76
CA LYS A 16 25.63 -8.10 29.08
C LYS A 16 24.89 -7.12 28.17
N VAL A 17 25.41 -6.91 26.96
CA VAL A 17 24.76 -6.09 25.93
C VAL A 17 23.33 -6.57 25.74
N ARG A 18 22.34 -5.68 25.90
CA ARG A 18 21.00 -5.95 25.40
C ARG A 18 21.17 -6.17 23.90
N GLY A 19 21.03 -7.42 23.45
CA GLY A 19 21.11 -7.75 22.03
C GLY A 19 20.16 -6.86 21.23
N ARG A 20 20.49 -6.63 19.96
CA ARG A 20 19.62 -5.97 18.98
C ARG A 20 18.16 -6.37 19.23
N PRO A 21 17.21 -5.43 19.44
CA PRO A 21 15.80 -5.78 19.52
C PRO A 21 15.46 -6.61 18.29
N ARG A 22 14.96 -7.84 18.48
CA ARG A 22 14.53 -8.73 17.39
C ARG A 22 13.49 -7.97 16.56
N THR A 23 13.92 -7.27 15.53
CA THR A 23 13.07 -6.51 14.62
C THR A 23 12.10 -7.51 14.01
N HIS A 24 10.88 -7.49 14.55
CA HIS A 24 9.79 -8.45 14.40
C HIS A 24 10.10 -9.90 14.84
N PRO A 25 9.30 -10.51 15.75
CA PRO A 25 9.50 -11.89 16.20
C PRO A 25 9.25 -12.94 15.10
N LEU A 26 8.56 -12.55 14.02
CA LEU A 26 8.22 -13.41 12.90
C LEU A 26 9.28 -13.36 11.78
N PRO A 27 9.57 -14.49 11.11
CA PRO A 27 10.32 -14.51 9.86
C PRO A 27 9.69 -13.61 8.79
N ARG A 28 10.50 -13.10 7.85
CA ARG A 28 10.06 -12.20 6.76
C ARG A 28 8.86 -12.73 5.97
N LYS A 29 8.83 -14.05 5.68
CA LYS A 29 7.72 -14.71 4.97
C LYS A 29 6.39 -14.58 5.75
N ASP A 30 6.43 -14.78 7.06
CA ASP A 30 5.23 -14.72 7.90
C ASP A 30 4.80 -13.27 8.17
N GLN A 31 5.77 -12.37 8.27
CA GLN A 31 5.52 -10.93 8.33
C GLN A 31 4.77 -10.44 7.06
N LEU A 32 5.18 -10.88 5.88
CA LEU A 32 4.48 -10.53 4.62
C LEU A 32 3.04 -11.04 4.61
N LYS A 33 2.80 -12.26 5.09
CA LYS A 33 1.44 -12.83 5.22
C LYS A 33 0.58 -12.02 6.20
N ALA A 34 1.13 -11.69 7.37
CA ALA A 34 0.45 -10.88 8.39
C ALA A 34 0.10 -9.49 7.87
N ASN A 35 1.07 -8.80 7.25
CA ASN A 35 0.87 -7.48 6.66
C ASN A 35 -0.20 -7.52 5.56
N LYS A 36 -0.19 -8.54 4.69
CA LYS A 36 -1.21 -8.67 3.65
C LYS A 36 -2.60 -8.93 4.24
N ARG A 37 -2.71 -9.69 5.32
CA ARG A 37 -3.97 -9.91 6.03
C ARG A 37 -4.50 -8.61 6.62
N ALA A 38 -3.67 -7.86 7.35
CA ALA A 38 -4.04 -6.56 7.92
C ALA A 38 -4.45 -5.55 6.84
N GLN A 39 -3.75 -5.55 5.69
CA GLN A 39 -4.14 -4.74 4.54
C GLN A 39 -5.56 -5.10 4.06
N ARG A 40 -5.86 -6.38 3.84
CA ARG A 40 -7.20 -6.82 3.39
C ARG A 40 -8.29 -6.49 4.41
N GLU A 41 -8.00 -6.63 5.69
CA GLU A 41 -8.96 -6.32 6.75
C GLU A 41 -9.27 -4.83 6.81
N LYS A 42 -8.25 -3.97 6.67
CA LYS A 42 -8.42 -2.53 6.52
C LYS A 42 -9.19 -2.16 5.25
N GLU A 43 -8.90 -2.81 4.13
CA GLU A 43 -9.65 -2.58 2.88
C GLU A 43 -11.13 -2.95 3.05
N LYS A 44 -11.42 -4.07 3.71
CA LYS A 44 -12.78 -4.52 4.02
C LYS A 44 -13.50 -3.55 4.95
N SER A 45 -12.85 -3.04 6.00
CA SER A 45 -13.47 -2.09 6.94
C SER A 45 -13.76 -0.74 6.28
N LEU A 46 -12.98 -0.34 5.28
CA LEU A 46 -13.21 0.83 4.44
C LEU A 46 -14.25 0.59 3.33
N GLY A 47 -14.85 -0.61 3.26
CA GLY A 47 -15.85 -0.96 2.24
C GLY A 47 -15.27 -1.13 0.83
N MET A 48 -13.95 -1.20 0.68
CA MET A 48 -13.32 -1.40 -0.63
C MET A 48 -13.55 -2.84 -1.12
N LYS A 49 -13.99 -2.96 -2.38
CA LYS A 49 -14.16 -4.24 -3.07
C LYS A 49 -13.08 -4.42 -4.12
N ARG A 50 -12.59 -5.65 -4.27
CA ARG A 50 -11.59 -6.00 -5.30
C ARG A 50 -12.31 -6.50 -6.54
N VAL A 51 -11.89 -6.00 -7.69
CA VAL A 51 -12.38 -6.42 -9.00
C VAL A 51 -11.21 -7.08 -9.73
N GLU A 52 -11.43 -8.29 -10.22
CA GLU A 52 -10.48 -9.00 -11.08
C GLU A 52 -10.98 -8.86 -12.52
N LEU A 53 -10.09 -8.44 -13.41
CA LEU A 53 -10.41 -8.12 -14.80
C LEU A 53 -9.37 -8.79 -15.70
N VAL A 54 -9.84 -9.45 -16.76
CA VAL A 54 -9.00 -10.00 -17.82
C VAL A 54 -9.15 -9.10 -19.03
N VAL A 55 -8.03 -8.62 -19.58
CA VAL A 55 -7.97 -7.70 -20.72
C VAL A 55 -6.76 -8.06 -21.57
N ASP A 56 -6.82 -7.72 -22.86
CA ASP A 56 -5.70 -7.86 -23.78
C ASP A 56 -4.45 -7.11 -23.30
N GLU A 57 -3.29 -7.69 -23.59
CA GLU A 57 -1.99 -7.18 -23.17
C GLU A 57 -1.73 -5.75 -23.70
N ASP A 58 -2.09 -5.49 -24.95
CA ASP A 58 -1.90 -4.18 -25.58
C ASP A 58 -2.72 -3.08 -24.88
N THR A 59 -3.91 -3.43 -24.41
CA THR A 59 -4.76 -2.51 -23.67
C THR A 59 -4.15 -2.18 -22.31
N VAL A 60 -3.58 -3.17 -21.62
CA VAL A 60 -2.87 -2.96 -20.35
C VAL A 60 -1.64 -2.08 -20.54
N LYS A 61 -0.86 -2.30 -21.62
CA LYS A 61 0.31 -1.46 -21.94
C LYS A 61 -0.09 0.00 -22.18
N LYS A 62 -1.17 0.23 -22.95
CA LYS A 62 -1.70 1.58 -23.17
C LYS A 62 -2.14 2.24 -21.87
N LEU A 63 -2.81 1.50 -21.00
CA LEU A 63 -3.22 1.98 -19.69
C LEU A 63 -2.01 2.39 -18.82
N ASP A 64 -0.97 1.56 -18.80
CA ASP A 64 0.26 1.84 -18.05
C ASP A 64 0.95 3.11 -18.56
N MET A 65 1.10 3.26 -19.88
CA MET A 65 1.66 4.49 -20.46
C MET A 65 0.84 5.74 -20.09
N LEU A 66 -0.49 5.66 -20.11
CA LEU A 66 -1.36 6.77 -19.68
C LEU A 66 -1.21 7.09 -18.19
N CYS A 67 -1.08 6.06 -17.35
CA CYS A 67 -0.86 6.21 -15.91
C CYS A 67 0.50 6.85 -15.63
N ASP A 68 1.55 6.43 -16.34
CA ASP A 68 2.90 6.97 -16.19
C ASP A 68 2.96 8.43 -16.66
N MET A 69 2.35 8.76 -17.79
CA MET A 69 2.26 10.14 -18.30
C MET A 69 1.50 11.08 -17.35
N SER A 70 0.45 10.57 -16.70
CA SER A 70 -0.35 11.35 -15.75
C SER A 70 0.21 11.34 -14.32
N GLY A 71 1.18 10.47 -14.01
CA GLY A 71 1.71 10.29 -12.66
C GLY A 71 0.70 9.69 -11.67
N ILE A 72 -0.30 8.95 -12.16
CA ILE A 72 -1.43 8.42 -11.37
C ILE A 72 -1.37 6.88 -11.38
N LYS A 73 -1.82 6.23 -10.30
CA LYS A 73 -1.91 4.77 -10.24
C LYS A 73 -3.10 4.27 -11.08
N ARG A 74 -2.95 3.09 -11.70
CA ARG A 74 -4.02 2.42 -12.47
C ARG A 74 -5.38 2.39 -11.77
N ALA A 75 -5.38 2.07 -10.47
CA ALA A 75 -6.60 1.98 -9.67
C ALA A 75 -7.34 3.34 -9.57
N ASP A 76 -6.57 4.41 -9.38
CA ASP A 76 -7.10 5.76 -9.25
C ASP A 76 -7.61 6.25 -10.62
N TRP A 77 -6.86 5.98 -11.69
CA TRP A 77 -7.26 6.29 -13.06
C TRP A 77 -8.57 5.59 -13.44
N LEU A 78 -8.70 4.30 -13.17
CA LEU A 78 -9.93 3.53 -13.43
C LEU A 78 -11.11 4.08 -12.63
N THR A 79 -10.91 4.40 -11.36
CA THR A 79 -11.96 4.98 -10.50
C THR A 79 -12.45 6.31 -11.06
N MET A 80 -11.53 7.16 -11.53
CA MET A 80 -11.85 8.44 -12.16
C MET A 80 -12.64 8.23 -13.47
N GLN A 81 -12.23 7.30 -14.33
CA GLN A 81 -12.95 7.02 -15.57
C GLN A 81 -14.38 6.50 -15.33
N VAL A 82 -14.56 5.62 -14.35
CA VAL A 82 -15.90 5.13 -13.97
C VAL A 82 -16.78 6.29 -13.47
N ALA A 83 -16.24 7.18 -12.64
CA ALA A 83 -16.97 8.36 -12.17
C ALA A 83 -17.35 9.32 -13.31
N LEU A 84 -16.43 9.58 -14.25
CA LEU A 84 -16.68 10.42 -15.42
C LEU A 84 -17.77 9.82 -16.31
N ALA A 85 -17.67 8.52 -16.62
CA ALA A 85 -18.66 7.80 -17.43
C ALA A 85 -20.06 7.82 -16.78
N PHE A 86 -20.12 7.60 -15.47
CA PHE A 86 -21.36 7.65 -14.71
C PHE A 86 -21.99 9.05 -14.71
N ASN A 87 -21.19 10.10 -14.53
CA ASN A 87 -21.67 11.48 -14.59
C ASN A 87 -22.18 11.87 -15.98
N LYS A 88 -21.50 11.42 -17.04
CA LYS A 88 -21.94 11.63 -18.43
C LYS A 88 -23.32 11.01 -18.67
N SER A 89 -23.53 9.77 -18.21
CA SER A 89 -24.82 9.08 -18.32
C SER A 89 -25.96 9.79 -17.58
N LYS A 90 -25.68 10.45 -16.44
CA LYS A 90 -26.69 11.23 -15.71
C LYS A 90 -27.13 12.50 -16.44
N MET A 91 -26.23 13.12 -17.21
CA MET A 91 -26.58 14.33 -17.94
C MET A 91 -27.51 14.01 -19.11
N THR A 92 -27.24 12.91 -19.82
CA THR A 92 -28.05 12.49 -20.97
C THR A 92 -29.49 12.11 -20.63
N THR A 93 -29.76 11.64 -19.41
CA THR A 93 -31.12 11.29 -18.96
C THR A 93 -31.89 12.46 -18.37
N LYS A 94 -31.25 13.61 -18.14
CA LYS A 94 -31.87 14.81 -17.55
C LYS A 94 -32.35 15.80 -18.62
N ASP A 95 -31.82 15.68 -19.84
CA ASP A 95 -32.16 16.49 -21.01
C ASP A 95 -33.25 15.86 -21.90
N THR A 96 -33.87 14.77 -21.44
CA THR A 96 -35.05 14.11 -22.03
C THR A 96 -36.19 14.09 -21.03
#